data_AF-A0A1G2YIY3-F1
#
_entry.id   AF-A0A1G2YIY3-F1
#
_cell.length_a   1.000
_cell.length_b   1.000
_cell.length_c   1.000
_cell.angle_alpha   90.00
_cell.angle_beta   90.00
_cell.angle_gamma   90.00
#
_symmetry.space_group_name_H-M   'P 1'
#
loop_
_entity.id
_entity.type
_entity.pdbx_description
1 polymer ?
#
loop_
_entity_poly.entity_id
_entity_poly.type
_entity_poly.pdbx_seq_one_letter_code
_entity_poly.pdbx_strand_id
1 'polypeptide(L)'
;MKKIFVQKVWIVSYLLMLLQVSGLASVGDHVYFFDMWYEIDYANPLDSNDIDYRLSFEVQTDDSVEMIEFLTPAENTYQIPNLPDNWDEINRVWTNREFDDDSGNWKWEYGSYNDDYNDLNRFGDGVYTFTFYYSGDTNETTTVRFLVPDTNDPIPQPMHKPEFINPQYRSSVPSSVTLLWQECTDVNTGSLWVSFYNNVTDYEIGSDLPKNQTSYGPFGIDAGYWDAEVGFDKYYGILNDDGIEAWMGKSRYATISFAVDTPWIAYEVWAGNTDYKSDPQWQEYYHNIDQYDYIKLGESADGKSITVSGDYSYYVIASHEPVLVDAVQGSSGDYYYYYYYGGLSTGGTENWNEMKGEPNSVYAQVGTIGFDGSFCGFARLTNPGDWTGLTVITNLKCSEPLVGDLDGDCRVNLTDFAMMAENWLKCNLVPQSACW
;
A
#
# COMPACT_ATOMS: atom_id res chain seq x y z
N MET A 1 86.74 -21.20 -15.34
CA MET A 1 85.84 -21.74 -14.29
C MET A 1 84.52 -22.10 -14.97
N LYS A 2 84.26 -23.40 -15.16
CA LYS A 2 83.21 -24.19 -14.45
C LYS A 2 81.78 -23.67 -14.76
N LYS A 3 80.82 -24.45 -15.23
CA LYS A 3 80.74 -25.87 -15.60
C LYS A 3 79.40 -26.02 -16.35
N ILE A 4 79.42 -26.78 -17.45
CA ILE A 4 78.24 -27.43 -18.03
C ILE A 4 77.76 -28.52 -17.05
N PHE A 5 76.45 -28.69 -16.88
CA PHE A 5 75.87 -29.96 -16.42
C PHE A 5 74.60 -30.29 -17.19
N VAL A 6 74.53 -31.57 -17.56
CA VAL A 6 73.58 -32.25 -18.44
C VAL A 6 72.69 -33.15 -17.57
N GLN A 7 71.42 -33.33 -18.01
CA GLN A 7 70.44 -34.40 -17.75
C GLN A 7 70.28 -34.98 -16.32
N LYS A 8 69.01 -35.16 -15.92
CA LYS A 8 68.44 -36.51 -15.75
C LYS A 8 66.91 -36.51 -15.69
N VAL A 9 66.35 -37.37 -16.53
CA VAL A 9 64.98 -37.87 -16.54
C VAL A 9 64.67 -38.56 -15.22
N TRP A 10 63.52 -38.23 -14.62
CA TRP A 10 62.75 -39.16 -13.79
C TRP A 10 61.31 -39.15 -14.29
N ILE A 11 60.98 -40.20 -15.03
CA ILE A 11 59.62 -40.69 -15.21
C ILE A 11 59.26 -41.36 -13.88
N VAL A 12 58.42 -40.72 -13.08
CA VAL A 12 57.66 -41.37 -12.00
C VAL A 12 56.23 -40.85 -12.08
N SER A 13 55.37 -41.71 -12.59
CA SER A 13 53.93 -41.81 -12.27
C SER A 13 53.23 -40.56 -11.75
N TYR A 14 52.71 -39.73 -12.66
CA TYR A 14 51.51 -38.92 -12.43
C TYR A 14 50.59 -39.10 -13.65
N LEU A 15 50.12 -40.33 -13.84
CA LEU A 15 48.79 -40.54 -14.42
C LEU A 15 47.79 -40.29 -13.28
N LEU A 16 47.83 -39.08 -12.73
CA LEU A 16 46.70 -38.55 -11.96
C LEU A 16 45.66 -38.32 -13.04
N MET A 17 44.66 -39.20 -13.08
CA MET A 17 43.40 -38.86 -13.70
C MET A 17 43.03 -37.46 -13.21
N LEU A 18 43.11 -36.48 -14.10
CA LEU A 18 42.19 -35.35 -14.09
C LEU A 18 40.80 -35.94 -14.31
N LEU A 19 40.27 -36.66 -13.30
CA LEU A 19 38.87 -36.49 -12.98
C LEU A 19 38.82 -35.03 -12.53
N GLN A 20 38.57 -34.14 -13.48
CA GLN A 20 37.69 -33.03 -13.18
C GLN A 20 36.42 -33.72 -12.71
N VAL A 21 36.34 -33.95 -11.40
CA VAL A 21 35.05 -33.97 -10.73
C VAL A 21 34.56 -32.58 -11.07
N SER A 22 33.81 -32.47 -12.17
CA SER A 22 32.85 -31.40 -12.33
C SER A 22 32.02 -31.51 -11.09
N GLY A 23 32.42 -30.76 -10.05
CA GLY A 23 31.61 -30.59 -8.87
C GLY A 23 30.27 -30.20 -9.42
N LEU A 24 29.25 -31.01 -9.14
CA LEU A 24 27.89 -30.53 -9.30
C LEU A 24 27.87 -29.20 -8.56
N ALA A 25 27.39 -28.16 -9.24
CA ALA A 25 27.19 -26.88 -8.58
C ALA A 25 26.41 -27.14 -7.29
N SER A 26 26.77 -26.43 -6.24
CA SER A 26 25.98 -26.45 -5.03
C SER A 26 24.89 -25.40 -5.18
N VAL A 27 23.78 -25.57 -4.47
CA VAL A 27 22.71 -24.56 -4.42
C VAL A 27 23.24 -23.18 -4.01
N GLY A 28 24.27 -23.11 -3.17
CA GLY A 28 24.95 -21.87 -2.80
C GLY A 28 25.75 -21.19 -3.92
N ASP A 29 25.96 -21.84 -5.07
CA ASP A 29 26.52 -21.18 -6.26
C ASP A 29 25.46 -20.33 -7.00
N HIS A 30 24.18 -20.63 -6.77
CA HIS A 30 23.02 -20.03 -7.47
C HIS A 30 22.12 -19.20 -6.56
N VAL A 31 22.13 -19.47 -5.24
CA VAL A 31 21.26 -18.83 -4.24
C VAL A 31 22.13 -18.09 -3.22
N TYR A 32 21.85 -16.82 -3.03
CA TYR A 32 22.74 -15.91 -2.31
C TYR A 32 22.18 -15.44 -0.97
N PHE A 33 20.86 -15.34 -0.87
CA PHE A 33 20.21 -14.72 0.27
C PHE A 33 18.76 -15.16 0.41
N PHE A 34 18.29 -15.25 1.65
CA PHE A 34 16.88 -15.37 2.01
C PHE A 34 16.50 -14.26 2.99
N ASP A 35 15.33 -13.67 2.81
CA ASP A 35 14.66 -12.87 3.83
C ASP A 35 13.22 -13.37 3.97
N MET A 36 12.69 -13.50 5.18
CA MET A 36 11.37 -14.08 5.41
C MET A 36 10.73 -13.47 6.65
N TRP A 37 9.50 -13.00 6.46
CA TRP A 37 8.77 -12.28 7.49
C TRP A 37 7.36 -12.81 7.66
N TYR A 38 6.95 -12.89 8.93
CA TYR A 38 5.56 -12.99 9.32
C TYR A 38 5.13 -11.65 9.90
N GLU A 39 4.14 -11.03 9.29
CA GLU A 39 3.84 -9.62 9.53
C GLU A 39 2.37 -9.45 9.89
N ILE A 40 2.12 -8.53 10.82
CA ILE A 40 0.78 -8.05 11.15
C ILE A 40 0.82 -6.55 10.90
N ASP A 41 0.20 -6.13 9.80
CA ASP A 41 0.20 -4.74 9.35
C ASP A 41 -1.13 -4.06 9.76
N TYR A 42 -1.02 -2.96 10.49
CA TYR A 42 -2.13 -2.06 10.81
C TYR A 42 -2.16 -0.92 9.79
N ALA A 43 -2.60 -1.22 8.57
CA ALA A 43 -2.49 -0.34 7.41
C ALA A 43 -3.29 0.98 7.57
N ASN A 44 -4.51 0.91 8.11
CA ASN A 44 -5.35 2.09 8.33
C ASN A 44 -5.68 2.32 9.82
N PRO A 45 -5.19 3.40 10.43
CA PRO A 45 -5.47 3.69 11.83
C PRO A 45 -6.93 4.08 12.11
N LEU A 46 -7.72 4.40 11.08
CA LEU A 46 -9.16 4.68 11.22
C LEU A 46 -10.05 3.43 11.15
N ASP A 47 -9.55 2.33 10.61
CA ASP A 47 -10.28 1.06 10.58
C ASP A 47 -9.56 0.02 11.43
N SER A 48 -10.13 -0.25 12.61
CA SER A 48 -9.58 -1.27 13.51
C SER A 48 -9.63 -2.70 12.93
N ASN A 49 -10.36 -2.91 11.84
CA ASN A 49 -10.44 -4.19 11.14
C ASN A 49 -9.52 -4.25 9.92
N ASP A 50 -8.88 -3.13 9.54
CA ASP A 50 -7.87 -3.11 8.48
C ASP A 50 -6.55 -3.60 9.06
N ILE A 51 -6.49 -4.93 9.21
CA ILE A 51 -5.36 -5.67 9.71
C ILE A 51 -5.02 -6.71 8.66
N ASP A 52 -3.84 -6.55 8.05
CA ASP A 52 -3.32 -7.52 7.11
C ASP A 52 -2.38 -8.49 7.81
N TYR A 53 -2.59 -9.78 7.56
CA TYR A 53 -1.75 -10.86 8.05
C TYR A 53 -0.93 -11.41 6.89
N ARG A 54 0.37 -11.17 6.91
CA ARG A 54 1.26 -11.46 5.79
C ARG A 54 2.31 -12.51 6.14
N LEU A 55 2.57 -13.40 5.19
CA LEU A 55 3.85 -14.09 5.09
C LEU A 55 4.51 -13.58 3.81
N SER A 56 5.69 -13.01 3.94
CA SER A 56 6.52 -12.57 2.82
C SER A 56 7.87 -13.26 2.87
N PHE A 57 8.48 -13.49 1.71
CA PHE A 57 9.90 -13.79 1.63
C PHE A 57 10.51 -13.33 0.32
N GLU A 58 11.79 -13.01 0.40
CA GLU A 58 12.68 -12.65 -0.69
C GLU A 58 13.76 -13.74 -0.84
N VAL A 59 14.08 -14.09 -2.08
CA VAL A 59 15.23 -14.95 -2.40
C VAL A 59 16.06 -14.28 -3.48
N GLN A 60 17.36 -14.09 -3.23
CA GLN A 60 18.28 -13.60 -4.27
C GLN A 60 19.03 -14.76 -4.92
N THR A 61 19.09 -14.74 -6.25
CA THR A 61 19.66 -15.81 -7.06
C THR A 61 20.41 -15.25 -8.28
N ASP A 62 21.07 -16.12 -9.04
CA ASP A 62 21.50 -15.79 -10.40
C ASP A 62 20.38 -15.88 -11.46
N ASP A 63 20.75 -15.71 -12.73
CA ASP A 63 19.83 -15.73 -13.85
C ASP A 63 19.42 -17.14 -14.30
N SER A 64 19.99 -18.20 -13.70
CA SER A 64 19.80 -19.57 -14.14
C SER A 64 18.55 -20.24 -13.56
N VAL A 65 18.01 -19.69 -12.46
CA VAL A 65 16.79 -20.17 -11.81
C VAL A 65 15.57 -19.80 -12.68
N GLU A 66 14.72 -20.78 -12.97
CA GLU A 66 13.50 -20.63 -13.77
C GLU A 66 12.21 -20.67 -12.95
N MET A 67 12.25 -21.22 -11.73
CA MET A 67 11.12 -21.26 -10.80
C MET A 67 11.62 -21.64 -9.40
N ILE A 68 10.97 -21.10 -8.37
CA ILE A 68 11.17 -21.53 -6.99
C ILE A 68 9.90 -22.22 -6.51
N GLU A 69 10.05 -23.37 -5.86
CA GLU A 69 8.98 -24.03 -5.10
C GLU A 69 9.39 -24.11 -3.65
N PHE A 70 8.45 -23.99 -2.72
CA PHE A 70 8.72 -24.20 -1.31
C PHE A 70 7.66 -25.05 -0.63
N LEU A 71 8.12 -25.93 0.26
CA LEU A 71 7.32 -26.77 1.14
C LEU A 71 7.36 -26.17 2.55
N THR A 72 6.18 -25.87 3.09
CA THR A 72 6.04 -25.29 4.42
C THR A 72 6.09 -26.35 5.52
N PRO A 73 6.38 -25.94 6.77
CA PRO A 73 6.25 -26.81 7.94
C PRO A 73 4.88 -27.47 8.11
N ALA A 74 3.81 -26.82 7.61
CA ALA A 74 2.45 -27.37 7.61
C ALA A 74 2.13 -28.25 6.39
N GLU A 75 3.15 -28.72 5.67
CA GLU A 75 3.06 -29.64 4.52
C GLU A 75 2.30 -29.07 3.29
N ASN A 76 2.26 -27.74 3.15
CA ASN A 76 1.70 -27.09 1.95
C ASN A 76 2.81 -26.69 0.98
N THR A 77 2.52 -26.75 -0.32
CA THR A 77 3.49 -26.44 -1.38
C THR A 77 3.01 -25.24 -2.19
N TYR A 78 3.95 -24.34 -2.50
CA TYR A 78 3.70 -23.10 -3.22
C TYR A 78 4.83 -22.85 -4.22
N GLN A 79 4.58 -22.00 -5.21
CA GLN A 79 5.51 -21.72 -6.30
C GLN A 79 5.62 -20.22 -6.55
N ILE A 80 6.84 -19.77 -6.88
CA ILE A 80 7.11 -18.46 -7.46
C ILE A 80 7.47 -18.69 -8.94
N PRO A 81 6.56 -18.39 -9.87
CA PRO A 81 6.85 -18.50 -11.28
C PRO A 81 7.83 -17.41 -11.73
N ASN A 82 8.56 -17.64 -12.82
CA ASN A 82 9.36 -16.60 -13.49
C ASN A 82 8.45 -15.63 -14.26
N LEU A 83 7.70 -14.84 -13.51
CA LEU A 83 6.82 -13.79 -14.00
C LEU A 83 7.04 -12.53 -13.16
N PRO A 84 7.18 -11.35 -13.78
CA PRO A 84 7.16 -10.10 -13.03
C PRO A 84 5.74 -9.82 -12.54
N ASP A 85 5.63 -9.30 -11.31
CA ASP A 85 4.41 -8.74 -10.72
C ASP A 85 3.11 -9.54 -10.96
N ASN A 86 3.13 -10.81 -10.57
CA ASN A 86 2.02 -11.73 -10.76
C ASN A 86 1.15 -11.82 -9.50
N TRP A 87 -0.10 -11.35 -9.60
CA TRP A 87 -1.13 -11.43 -8.56
C TRP A 87 -2.15 -12.55 -8.81
N ASP A 88 -2.30 -13.46 -7.86
CA ASP A 88 -3.35 -14.47 -7.79
C ASP A 88 -4.44 -14.04 -6.80
N GLU A 89 -5.48 -13.39 -7.33
CA GLU A 89 -6.64 -12.90 -6.57
C GLU A 89 -7.33 -13.99 -5.74
N ILE A 90 -7.42 -15.23 -6.25
CA ILE A 90 -8.17 -16.29 -5.57
C ILE A 90 -7.45 -16.74 -4.29
N ASN A 91 -6.13 -16.83 -4.36
CA ASN A 91 -5.30 -17.26 -3.24
C ASN A 91 -4.73 -16.10 -2.42
N ARG A 92 -4.93 -14.86 -2.89
CA ARG A 92 -4.34 -13.62 -2.38
C ARG A 92 -2.83 -13.74 -2.23
N VAL A 93 -2.21 -14.21 -3.31
CA VAL A 93 -0.76 -14.42 -3.39
C VAL A 93 -0.21 -13.49 -4.46
N TRP A 94 0.78 -12.70 -4.06
CA TRP A 94 1.63 -11.95 -4.96
C TRP A 94 2.95 -12.70 -5.14
N THR A 95 3.47 -12.69 -6.37
CA THR A 95 4.77 -13.25 -6.71
C THR A 95 5.46 -12.32 -7.68
N ASN A 96 6.77 -12.11 -7.51
CA ASN A 96 7.55 -11.27 -8.41
C ASN A 96 8.90 -11.91 -8.70
N ARG A 97 9.44 -11.58 -9.87
CA ARG A 97 10.83 -11.82 -10.22
C ARG A 97 11.35 -10.63 -10.98
N GLU A 98 12.34 -9.97 -10.42
CA GLU A 98 12.98 -8.80 -11.00
C GLU A 98 14.50 -8.85 -10.83
N PHE A 99 15.19 -8.09 -11.67
CA PHE A 99 16.63 -7.91 -11.53
C PHE A 99 16.86 -6.67 -10.66
N ASP A 100 17.55 -6.86 -9.54
CA ASP A 100 17.95 -5.78 -8.65
C ASP A 100 19.32 -5.24 -9.11
N ASP A 101 19.32 -4.02 -9.65
CA ASP A 101 20.53 -3.37 -10.17
C ASP A 101 21.55 -3.06 -9.06
N ASP A 102 21.13 -2.90 -7.80
CA ASP A 102 22.02 -2.56 -6.69
C ASP A 102 22.82 -3.77 -6.20
N SER A 103 22.16 -4.93 -6.07
CA SER A 103 22.83 -6.19 -5.72
C SER A 103 23.44 -6.91 -6.93
N GLY A 104 22.93 -6.66 -8.14
CA GLY A 104 23.29 -7.37 -9.36
C GLY A 104 22.74 -8.79 -9.42
N ASN A 105 21.71 -9.10 -8.64
CA ASN A 105 21.09 -10.42 -8.52
C ASN A 105 19.64 -10.41 -9.01
N TRP A 106 19.09 -11.60 -9.28
CA TRP A 106 17.65 -11.75 -9.48
C TRP A 106 16.96 -11.94 -8.14
N LYS A 107 16.05 -11.03 -7.83
CA LYS A 107 15.20 -11.04 -6.65
C LYS A 107 13.89 -11.75 -6.97
N TRP A 108 13.54 -12.72 -6.14
CA TRP A 108 12.27 -13.45 -6.19
C TRP A 108 11.48 -13.16 -4.94
N GLU A 109 10.23 -12.77 -5.09
CA GLU A 109 9.38 -12.40 -3.97
C GLU A 109 8.11 -13.24 -3.97
N TYR A 110 7.65 -13.54 -2.77
CA TYR A 110 6.35 -14.12 -2.50
C TYR A 110 5.72 -13.36 -1.35
N GLY A 111 4.47 -12.94 -1.53
CA GLY A 111 3.66 -12.34 -0.49
C GLY A 111 2.30 -13.03 -0.43
N SER A 112 1.87 -13.47 0.75
CA SER A 112 0.52 -13.98 0.99
C SER A 112 -0.22 -13.02 1.90
N TYR A 113 -1.37 -12.50 1.47
CA TYR A 113 -2.14 -11.46 2.16
C TYR A 113 -3.46 -12.04 2.67
N ASN A 114 -3.68 -12.04 3.98
CA ASN A 114 -4.83 -12.70 4.60
C ASN A 114 -5.56 -11.77 5.55
N ASP A 115 -6.88 -11.91 5.61
CA ASP A 115 -7.74 -11.13 6.51
C ASP A 115 -7.91 -11.79 7.90
N ASP A 116 -7.54 -13.08 8.04
CA ASP A 116 -7.57 -13.81 9.32
C ASP A 116 -6.16 -14.31 9.68
N TYR A 117 -5.72 -14.01 10.90
CA TYR A 117 -4.47 -14.51 11.48
C TYR A 117 -4.33 -16.04 11.38
N ASN A 118 -5.44 -16.78 11.50
CA ASN A 118 -5.43 -18.23 11.45
C ASN A 118 -5.12 -18.79 10.06
N ASP A 119 -5.30 -18.01 8.99
CA ASP A 119 -4.95 -18.45 7.64
C ASP A 119 -3.44 -18.66 7.51
N LEU A 120 -2.64 -17.95 8.30
CA LEU A 120 -1.19 -18.15 8.34
C LEU A 120 -0.76 -19.48 8.96
N ASN A 121 -1.67 -20.24 9.61
CA ASN A 121 -1.38 -21.59 10.10
C ASN A 121 -1.04 -22.57 8.97
N ARG A 122 -1.40 -22.27 7.71
CA ARG A 122 -1.02 -23.07 6.53
C ARG A 122 0.47 -23.01 6.19
N PHE A 123 1.20 -22.07 6.78
CA PHE A 123 2.65 -21.96 6.65
C PHE A 123 3.32 -22.61 7.86
N GLY A 124 3.03 -22.10 9.06
CA GLY A 124 3.55 -22.62 10.32
C GLY A 124 5.00 -22.20 10.63
N ASP A 125 5.41 -22.44 11.87
CA ASP A 125 6.79 -22.24 12.33
C ASP A 125 7.57 -23.55 12.15
N GLY A 126 8.79 -23.50 11.59
CA GLY A 126 9.57 -24.70 11.35
C GLY A 126 10.62 -24.58 10.26
N VAL A 127 10.94 -25.73 9.64
CA VAL A 127 11.90 -25.81 8.53
C VAL A 127 11.16 -25.75 7.21
N TYR A 128 11.44 -24.73 6.42
CA TYR A 128 10.98 -24.61 5.04
C TYR A 128 11.98 -25.30 4.13
N THR A 129 11.49 -26.04 3.14
CA THR A 129 12.32 -26.66 2.09
C THR A 129 12.08 -25.94 0.79
N PHE A 130 13.12 -25.38 0.19
CA PHE A 130 13.06 -24.69 -1.09
C PHE A 130 13.66 -25.58 -2.17
N THR A 131 12.99 -25.65 -3.32
CA THR A 131 13.44 -26.34 -4.53
C THR A 131 13.59 -25.34 -5.65
N PHE A 132 14.79 -25.26 -6.21
CA PHE A 132 15.15 -24.36 -7.30
C PHE A 132 15.18 -25.16 -8.59
N TYR A 133 14.39 -24.74 -9.58
CA TYR A 133 14.32 -25.40 -10.87
C TYR A 133 15.12 -24.60 -11.88
N TYR A 134 15.99 -25.28 -12.63
CA TYR A 134 16.86 -24.69 -13.63
C TYR A 134 16.50 -25.19 -15.03
N SER A 135 17.04 -24.53 -16.06
CA SER A 135 16.90 -24.99 -17.43
C SER A 135 17.40 -26.44 -17.61
N GLY A 136 16.63 -27.28 -18.32
CA GLY A 136 17.03 -28.66 -18.62
C GLY A 136 16.64 -29.72 -17.59
N ASP A 137 15.55 -29.48 -16.85
CA ASP A 137 14.92 -30.43 -15.90
C ASP A 137 15.80 -30.80 -14.69
N THR A 138 16.78 -29.97 -14.34
CA THR A 138 17.56 -30.11 -13.10
C THR A 138 16.95 -29.27 -11.98
N ASN A 139 17.04 -29.77 -10.75
CA ASN A 139 16.68 -29.02 -9.56
C ASN A 139 17.65 -29.27 -8.41
N GLU A 140 17.69 -28.31 -7.50
CA GLU A 140 18.44 -28.39 -6.25
C GLU A 140 17.56 -27.94 -5.09
N THR A 141 17.91 -28.36 -3.88
CA THR A 141 17.12 -28.05 -2.69
C THR A 141 18.00 -27.48 -1.59
N THR A 142 17.49 -26.50 -0.87
CA THR A 142 18.04 -26.07 0.42
C THR A 142 16.94 -25.94 1.46
N THR A 143 17.32 -25.71 2.72
CA THR A 143 16.37 -25.49 3.81
C THR A 143 16.66 -24.21 4.55
N VAL A 144 15.59 -23.59 5.05
CA VAL A 144 15.65 -22.39 5.87
C VAL A 144 14.84 -22.63 7.15
N ARG A 145 15.40 -22.24 8.30
CA ARG A 145 14.77 -22.45 9.60
C ARG A 145 14.05 -21.17 10.04
N PHE A 146 12.73 -21.17 9.99
CA PHE A 146 11.90 -20.10 10.54
C PHE A 146 11.59 -20.38 12.02
N LEU A 147 12.65 -20.35 12.84
CA LEU A 147 12.69 -20.72 14.27
C LEU A 147 13.75 -19.88 14.99
N VAL A 148 13.72 -19.85 16.32
CA VAL A 148 14.82 -19.26 17.09
C VAL A 148 16.13 -20.05 16.82
N PRO A 149 17.26 -19.38 16.55
CA PRO A 149 18.53 -20.05 16.27
C PRO A 149 18.93 -21.04 17.37
N ASP A 150 19.46 -22.19 16.94
CA ASP A 150 19.88 -23.30 17.81
C ASP A 150 18.77 -23.95 18.68
N THR A 151 17.50 -23.61 18.46
CA THR A 151 16.36 -24.23 19.15
C THR A 151 15.31 -24.74 18.15
N ASN A 152 14.26 -25.35 18.68
CA ASN A 152 13.04 -25.69 17.93
C ASN A 152 11.86 -24.80 18.37
N ASP A 153 12.14 -23.71 19.09
CA ASP A 153 11.11 -22.80 19.55
C ASP A 153 10.72 -21.85 18.41
N PRO A 154 9.41 -21.58 18.24
CA PRO A 154 8.95 -20.55 17.31
C PRO A 154 9.58 -19.18 17.60
N ILE A 155 9.80 -18.39 16.55
CA ILE A 155 10.13 -16.97 16.72
C ILE A 155 8.97 -16.31 17.49
N PRO A 156 9.23 -15.66 18.64
CA PRO A 156 8.18 -14.99 19.39
C PRO A 156 7.57 -13.85 18.56
N GLN A 157 6.25 -13.88 18.36
CA GLN A 157 5.52 -12.80 17.71
C GLN A 157 5.47 -11.59 18.65
N PRO A 158 5.93 -10.39 18.21
CA PRO A 158 5.62 -9.14 18.90
C PRO A 158 4.10 -9.00 19.06
N MET A 159 3.65 -8.56 20.24
CA MET A 159 2.25 -8.43 20.64
C MET A 159 1.80 -6.98 20.81
N HIS A 160 2.73 -6.06 21.07
CA HIS A 160 2.43 -4.64 21.19
C HIS A 160 2.19 -4.03 19.79
N LYS A 161 1.07 -3.33 19.61
CA LYS A 161 0.78 -2.55 18.41
C LYS A 161 1.59 -1.24 18.44
N PRO A 162 2.34 -0.89 17.39
CA PRO A 162 2.93 0.45 17.27
C PRO A 162 1.85 1.53 17.20
N GLU A 163 2.04 2.64 17.92
CA GLU A 163 1.11 3.77 17.94
C GLU A 163 1.88 5.10 17.74
N PHE A 164 1.55 5.82 16.67
CA PHE A 164 2.15 7.13 16.38
C PHE A 164 1.64 8.22 17.33
N ILE A 165 2.56 9.08 17.75
CA ILE A 165 2.32 10.31 18.49
C ILE A 165 2.44 11.53 17.56
N ASN A 166 3.38 11.51 16.61
CA ASN A 166 3.54 12.57 15.61
C ASN A 166 4.32 12.05 14.38
N PRO A 167 3.98 12.45 13.15
CA PRO A 167 2.72 13.09 12.77
C PRO A 167 1.52 12.19 13.12
N GLN A 168 0.33 12.77 13.11
CA GLN A 168 -0.90 11.98 13.21
C GLN A 168 -1.37 11.62 11.80
N TYR A 169 -2.16 10.56 11.67
CA TYR A 169 -2.78 10.20 10.41
C TYR A 169 -3.57 11.38 9.83
N ARG A 170 -3.38 11.65 8.53
CA ARG A 170 -3.98 12.76 7.78
C ARG A 170 -3.64 14.16 8.32
N SER A 171 -2.52 14.31 9.01
CA SER A 171 -2.07 15.62 9.48
C SER A 171 -1.18 16.33 8.47
N SER A 172 -1.20 17.66 8.51
CA SER A 172 -0.23 18.50 7.80
C SER A 172 0.83 19.00 8.77
N VAL A 173 2.09 18.75 8.46
CA VAL A 173 3.22 19.17 9.28
C VAL A 173 4.22 19.98 8.45
N PRO A 174 4.95 20.93 9.05
CA PRO A 174 6.02 21.60 8.34
C PRO A 174 7.25 20.71 8.22
N SER A 175 8.09 20.95 7.22
CA SER A 175 9.47 20.44 7.22
C SER A 175 10.31 21.23 8.25
N SER A 176 11.20 20.63 9.05
CA SER A 176 11.61 19.23 9.12
C SER A 176 10.66 18.33 9.93
N VAL A 177 10.58 17.05 9.57
CA VAL A 177 9.70 16.06 10.21
C VAL A 177 10.48 15.17 11.19
N THR A 178 9.88 14.94 12.36
CA THR A 178 10.32 13.94 13.35
C THR A 178 9.15 12.99 13.61
N LEU A 179 9.36 11.69 13.37
CA LEU A 179 8.43 10.64 13.77
C LEU A 179 8.56 10.42 15.27
N LEU A 180 7.44 10.31 15.96
CA LEU A 180 7.31 10.00 17.37
C LEU A 180 6.27 8.89 17.53
N TRP A 181 6.54 7.94 18.40
CA TRP A 181 5.64 6.82 18.71
C TRP A 181 5.71 6.43 20.19
N GLN A 182 4.77 5.61 20.64
CA GLN A 182 4.76 5.09 22.00
C GLN A 182 5.91 4.09 22.24
N GLU A 183 6.49 4.11 23.46
CA GLU A 183 7.58 3.20 23.83
C GLU A 183 7.15 1.73 23.73
N CYS A 184 7.97 0.90 23.08
CA CYS A 184 7.73 -0.53 23.03
C CYS A 184 8.11 -1.20 24.37
N THR A 185 7.09 -1.67 25.10
CA THR A 185 7.28 -2.41 26.36
C THR A 185 7.29 -3.93 26.19
N ASP A 186 7.22 -4.40 24.94
CA ASP A 186 7.15 -5.82 24.63
C ASP A 186 8.48 -6.54 24.87
N VAL A 187 8.39 -7.69 25.52
CA VAL A 187 9.53 -8.58 25.78
C VAL A 187 9.88 -9.41 24.54
N ASN A 188 8.94 -9.63 23.63
CA ASN A 188 9.14 -10.38 22.41
C ASN A 188 9.84 -9.55 21.32
N THR A 189 9.74 -8.22 21.37
CA THR A 189 10.43 -7.32 20.44
C THR A 189 11.93 -7.22 20.73
N GLY A 190 12.73 -7.36 19.68
CA GLY A 190 14.18 -7.21 19.67
C GLY A 190 14.65 -5.84 19.14
N SER A 191 13.99 -5.32 18.12
CA SER A 191 14.37 -4.12 17.37
C SER A 191 13.13 -3.32 16.94
N LEU A 192 13.36 -2.16 16.34
CA LEU A 192 12.34 -1.37 15.67
C LEU A 192 12.80 -1.12 14.24
N TRP A 193 11.89 -1.24 13.29
CA TRP A 193 12.02 -0.62 11.98
C TRP A 193 11.25 0.70 11.97
N VAL A 194 11.78 1.70 11.27
CA VAL A 194 11.04 2.92 10.97
C VAL A 194 11.42 3.41 9.59
N SER A 195 10.43 3.86 8.81
CA SER A 195 10.67 4.47 7.51
C SER A 195 9.74 5.63 7.21
N PHE A 196 10.16 6.47 6.25
CA PHE A 196 9.33 7.41 5.52
C PHE A 196 9.38 7.03 4.05
N TYR A 197 8.24 7.10 3.39
CA TYR A 197 8.13 6.80 1.96
C TYR A 197 7.33 7.91 1.27
N ASN A 198 7.85 8.42 0.15
CA ASN A 198 7.14 9.37 -0.69
C ASN A 198 6.45 8.63 -1.84
N ASN A 199 5.12 8.59 -1.78
CA ASN A 199 4.29 7.79 -2.69
C ASN A 199 4.36 8.22 -4.16
N VAL A 200 4.89 9.41 -4.46
CA VAL A 200 4.99 9.94 -5.82
C VAL A 200 6.38 9.74 -6.41
N THR A 201 7.42 9.87 -5.60
CA THR A 201 8.81 9.82 -6.07
C THR A 201 9.49 8.49 -5.81
N ASP A 202 8.82 7.55 -5.14
CA ASP A 202 9.38 6.27 -4.70
C ASP A 202 10.64 6.46 -3.83
N TYR A 203 10.66 7.53 -3.03
CA TYR A 203 11.82 7.87 -2.21
C TYR A 203 11.60 7.43 -0.77
N GLU A 204 12.47 6.55 -0.27
CA GLU A 204 12.41 6.02 1.09
C GLU A 204 13.60 6.47 1.96
N ILE A 205 13.32 6.73 3.25
CA ILE A 205 14.34 6.83 4.29
C ILE A 205 13.94 5.90 5.44
N GLY A 206 14.70 4.83 5.65
CA GLY A 206 14.47 3.86 6.74
C GLY A 206 15.69 3.58 7.61
N SER A 207 15.46 3.00 8.80
CA SER A 207 16.52 2.51 9.69
C SER A 207 16.00 1.53 10.73
N ASP A 208 16.81 0.50 11.02
CA ASP A 208 16.73 -0.24 12.28
C ASP A 208 17.11 0.65 13.46
N LEU A 209 16.34 0.58 14.54
CA LEU A 209 16.57 1.30 15.79
C LEU A 209 16.52 0.36 17.02
N PRO A 210 17.18 0.75 18.14
CA PRO A 210 17.03 0.05 19.41
C PRO A 210 15.58 0.10 19.90
N LYS A 211 15.08 -1.01 20.48
CA LYS A 211 13.66 -1.14 20.85
C LYS A 211 13.06 -0.10 21.80
N ASN A 212 13.90 0.61 22.54
CA ASN A 212 13.49 1.64 23.48
C ASN A 212 13.51 3.06 22.89
N GLN A 213 13.82 3.20 21.60
CA GLN A 213 13.76 4.48 20.90
C GLN A 213 12.30 4.83 20.58
N THR A 214 11.96 6.11 20.70
CA THR A 214 10.60 6.65 20.51
C THR A 214 10.55 7.82 19.53
N SER A 215 11.63 8.03 18.79
CA SER A 215 11.73 9.11 17.81
C SER A 215 12.73 8.83 16.69
N TYR A 216 12.46 9.32 15.48
CA TYR A 216 13.38 9.30 14.33
C TYR A 216 13.34 10.64 13.57
N GLY A 217 14.51 11.25 13.35
CA GLY A 217 14.64 12.60 12.79
C GLY A 217 15.21 13.63 13.78
N PRO A 218 15.13 14.94 13.48
CA PRO A 218 14.38 15.55 12.37
C PRO A 218 15.03 15.37 10.99
N PHE A 219 14.22 15.23 9.94
CA PHE A 219 14.65 15.20 8.54
C PHE A 219 14.05 16.38 7.76
N GLY A 220 14.87 17.04 6.95
CA GLY A 220 14.38 17.98 5.96
C GLY A 220 13.92 17.20 4.73
N ILE A 221 12.60 16.98 4.62
CA ILE A 221 11.98 16.29 3.49
C ILE A 221 11.13 17.26 2.67
N ASP A 222 10.96 16.95 1.39
CA ASP A 222 10.25 17.79 0.43
C ASP A 222 8.74 17.84 0.69
N ALA A 223 8.10 18.91 0.21
CA ALA A 223 6.67 19.07 0.31
C ALA A 223 5.94 17.97 -0.48
N GLY A 224 4.85 17.44 0.07
CA GLY A 224 4.08 16.37 -0.57
C GLY A 224 3.36 15.47 0.42
N TYR A 225 2.84 14.36 -0.10
CA TYR A 225 2.22 13.29 0.68
C TYR A 225 3.26 12.22 0.99
N TRP A 226 3.26 11.76 2.23
CA TRP A 226 4.22 10.80 2.75
C TRP A 226 3.51 9.75 3.57
N ASP A 227 3.98 8.52 3.47
CA ASP A 227 3.68 7.47 4.42
C ASP A 227 4.85 7.32 5.40
N ALA A 228 4.51 6.95 6.63
CA ALA A 228 5.49 6.56 7.64
C ALA A 228 5.08 5.24 8.26
N GLU A 229 6.06 4.38 8.45
CA GLU A 229 5.90 3.08 9.04
C GLU A 229 6.73 2.98 10.33
N VAL A 230 6.19 2.32 11.34
CA VAL A 230 6.95 1.86 12.51
C VAL A 230 6.65 0.37 12.72
N GLY A 231 7.70 -0.43 12.65
CA GLY A 231 7.70 -1.87 12.90
C GLY A 231 8.28 -2.23 14.26
N PHE A 232 7.62 -3.12 14.99
CA PHE A 232 8.17 -3.76 16.18
C PHE A 232 8.56 -5.18 15.82
N ASP A 233 9.86 -5.47 15.78
CA ASP A 233 10.36 -6.67 15.12
C ASP A 233 11.06 -7.63 16.08
N LYS A 234 11.01 -8.90 15.71
CA LYS A 234 11.82 -9.95 16.28
C LYS A 234 12.40 -10.80 15.17
N TYR A 235 13.66 -10.57 14.83
CA TYR A 235 14.34 -11.29 13.76
C TYR A 235 15.68 -11.88 14.18
N TYR A 236 16.17 -12.78 13.33
CA TYR A 236 17.45 -13.44 13.47
C TYR A 236 18.12 -13.61 12.10
N GLY A 237 19.40 -13.22 11.99
CA GLY A 237 20.26 -13.62 10.88
C GLY A 237 20.93 -14.96 11.18
N ILE A 238 20.87 -15.89 10.24
CA ILE A 238 21.50 -17.21 10.31
C ILE A 238 22.25 -17.53 9.02
N LEU A 239 23.18 -18.48 9.11
CA LEU A 239 23.78 -19.13 7.95
C LEU A 239 23.24 -20.55 7.91
N ASN A 240 22.58 -20.95 6.81
CA ASN A 240 22.04 -22.30 6.71
C ASN A 240 23.15 -23.34 6.43
N ASP A 241 22.77 -24.62 6.35
CA ASP A 241 23.72 -25.74 6.16
C ASP A 241 24.47 -25.68 4.82
N ASP A 242 23.92 -24.96 3.83
CA ASP A 242 24.53 -24.74 2.50
C ASP A 242 25.39 -23.47 2.44
N GLY A 243 25.52 -22.74 3.56
CA GLY A 243 26.32 -21.52 3.63
C GLY A 243 25.62 -20.27 3.06
N ILE A 244 24.29 -20.31 2.93
CA ILE A 244 23.47 -19.20 2.44
C ILE A 244 22.97 -18.39 3.64
N GLU A 245 23.09 -17.06 3.54
CA GLU A 245 22.60 -16.14 4.56
C GLU A 245 21.07 -16.07 4.53
N ALA A 246 20.44 -16.10 5.70
CA ALA A 246 18.99 -16.02 5.84
C ALA A 246 18.58 -15.14 7.02
N TRP A 247 17.62 -14.24 6.80
CA TRP A 247 17.06 -13.33 7.80
C TRP A 247 15.59 -13.66 8.06
N MET A 248 15.27 -14.11 9.26
CA MET A 248 13.94 -14.63 9.58
C MET A 248 13.31 -13.82 10.70
N GLY A 249 12.13 -13.27 10.49
CA GLY A 249 11.52 -12.35 11.43
C GLY A 249 10.01 -12.46 11.58
N LYS A 250 9.54 -11.93 12.72
CA LYS A 250 8.13 -11.64 12.96
C LYS A 250 7.98 -10.19 13.38
N SER A 251 6.97 -9.52 12.84
CA SER A 251 6.80 -8.08 13.01
C SER A 251 5.35 -7.67 13.23
N ARG A 252 5.17 -6.50 13.84
CA ARG A 252 3.91 -5.74 13.79
C ARG A 252 4.21 -4.33 13.32
N TYR A 253 3.51 -3.88 12.29
CA TYR A 253 3.69 -2.55 11.71
C TYR A 253 2.46 -1.70 11.93
N ALA A 254 2.66 -0.40 12.12
CA ALA A 254 1.62 0.57 11.88
C ALA A 254 2.09 1.54 10.82
N THR A 255 1.17 1.90 9.94
CA THR A 255 1.41 2.87 8.86
C THR A 255 0.50 4.07 9.06
N ILE A 256 1.04 5.26 8.80
CA ILE A 256 0.26 6.49 8.73
C ILE A 256 0.63 7.27 7.48
N SER A 257 -0.37 7.90 6.87
CA SER A 257 -0.18 8.90 5.83
C SER A 257 -0.29 10.31 6.41
N PHE A 258 0.54 11.24 5.93
CA PHE A 258 0.54 12.64 6.33
C PHE A 258 1.07 13.53 5.20
N ALA A 259 0.94 14.85 5.36
CA ALA A 259 1.39 15.83 4.37
C ALA A 259 2.48 16.74 4.95
N VAL A 260 3.49 17.06 4.12
CA VAL A 260 4.59 17.96 4.49
C VAL A 260 4.50 19.27 3.70
N ASP A 261 4.53 20.40 4.40
CA ASP A 261 4.47 21.76 3.83
C ASP A 261 3.30 21.99 2.84
N THR A 262 2.28 21.12 2.89
CA THR A 262 1.03 21.21 2.14
C THR A 262 -0.13 20.74 3.01
N PRO A 263 -1.36 21.27 2.82
CA PRO A 263 -2.54 20.72 3.45
C PRO A 263 -2.77 19.25 3.06
N TRP A 264 -3.22 18.42 4.01
CA TRP A 264 -3.72 17.08 3.71
C TRP A 264 -5.08 17.23 3.03
N ILE A 265 -5.29 16.50 1.94
CA ILE A 265 -6.52 16.52 1.16
C ILE A 265 -6.93 15.08 0.91
N ALA A 266 -8.12 14.68 1.37
CA ALA A 266 -8.66 13.34 1.11
C ALA A 266 -9.16 13.21 -0.33
N TYR A 267 -9.89 14.21 -0.81
CA TYR A 267 -10.29 14.31 -2.21
C TYR A 267 -10.49 15.75 -2.66
N GLU A 268 -10.48 15.92 -3.96
CA GLU A 268 -10.67 17.17 -4.67
C GLU A 268 -11.81 17.04 -5.67
N VAL A 269 -12.43 18.18 -5.97
CA VAL A 269 -13.45 18.26 -7.00
C VAL A 269 -12.99 19.22 -8.08
N TRP A 270 -12.81 18.69 -9.27
CA TRP A 270 -12.34 19.39 -10.45
C TRP A 270 -13.46 19.48 -11.49
N ALA A 271 -13.38 20.44 -12.39
CA ALA A 271 -14.35 20.57 -13.47
C ALA A 271 -13.74 21.15 -14.75
N GLY A 272 -14.30 20.75 -15.89
CA GLY A 272 -13.76 21.09 -17.21
C GLY A 272 -14.82 20.96 -18.30
N ASN A 273 -14.48 21.40 -19.51
CA ASN A 273 -15.37 21.34 -20.67
C ASN A 273 -14.90 20.37 -21.76
N THR A 274 -13.72 19.78 -21.60
CA THR A 274 -13.14 18.82 -22.54
C THR A 274 -13.35 17.40 -22.02
N ASP A 275 -13.80 16.50 -22.88
CA ASP A 275 -13.89 15.07 -22.57
C ASP A 275 -12.68 14.33 -23.15
N TYR A 276 -11.78 13.87 -22.28
CA TYR A 276 -10.61 13.12 -22.68
C TYR A 276 -10.89 11.62 -22.93
N LYS A 277 -12.10 11.10 -22.67
CA LYS A 277 -12.42 9.66 -22.80
C LYS A 277 -12.19 9.03 -24.18
N SER A 278 -12.11 9.85 -25.22
CA SER A 278 -11.82 9.37 -26.57
C SER A 278 -10.34 9.07 -26.82
N ASP A 279 -9.46 9.54 -25.93
CA ASP A 279 -8.03 9.25 -25.96
C ASP A 279 -7.74 7.85 -25.41
N PRO A 280 -6.89 7.02 -26.04
CA PRO A 280 -6.48 5.73 -25.50
C PRO A 280 -5.88 5.80 -24.08
N GLN A 281 -5.22 6.90 -23.72
CA GLN A 281 -4.59 7.14 -22.41
C GLN A 281 -5.45 8.04 -21.52
N TRP A 282 -6.77 8.09 -21.74
CA TRP A 282 -7.68 9.01 -21.05
C TRP A 282 -7.58 8.99 -19.51
N GLN A 283 -7.18 7.86 -18.91
CA GLN A 283 -7.02 7.72 -17.46
C GLN A 283 -5.89 8.61 -16.92
N GLU A 284 -4.77 8.73 -17.65
CA GLU A 284 -3.62 9.56 -17.25
C GLU A 284 -3.99 11.04 -17.09
N TYR A 285 -4.99 11.51 -17.86
CA TYR A 285 -5.52 12.87 -17.76
C TYR A 285 -6.19 13.14 -16.42
N TYR A 286 -6.88 12.14 -15.87
CA TYR A 286 -7.59 12.29 -14.60
C TYR A 286 -6.69 12.00 -13.39
N HIS A 287 -5.64 11.17 -13.54
CA HIS A 287 -4.60 11.01 -12.52
C HIS A 287 -3.65 12.21 -12.43
N ASN A 288 -3.52 13.01 -13.50
CA ASN A 288 -2.71 14.24 -13.51
C ASN A 288 -3.58 15.46 -13.83
N ILE A 289 -4.79 15.51 -13.26
CA ILE A 289 -5.83 16.48 -13.63
C ILE A 289 -5.41 17.95 -13.48
N ASP A 290 -4.47 18.22 -12.58
CA ASP A 290 -3.87 19.53 -12.33
C ASP A 290 -2.96 20.03 -13.47
N GLN A 291 -2.58 19.14 -14.41
CA GLN A 291 -1.75 19.46 -15.57
C GLN A 291 -2.56 19.79 -16.84
N TYR A 292 -3.89 19.76 -16.77
CA TYR A 292 -4.79 19.92 -17.93
C TYR A 292 -5.74 21.12 -17.80
N ASP A 293 -6.78 21.20 -18.65
CA ASP A 293 -7.72 22.33 -18.71
C ASP A 293 -8.82 22.29 -17.64
N TYR A 294 -8.71 21.38 -16.68
CA TYR A 294 -9.61 21.26 -15.54
C TYR A 294 -9.27 22.29 -14.46
N ILE A 295 -10.31 22.76 -13.77
CA ILE A 295 -10.22 23.76 -12.71
C ILE A 295 -10.67 23.12 -11.41
N LYS A 296 -9.83 23.20 -10.37
CA LYS A 296 -10.19 22.79 -9.01
C LYS A 296 -11.27 23.71 -8.45
N LEU A 297 -12.44 23.14 -8.13
CA LEU A 297 -13.58 23.85 -7.58
C LEU A 297 -13.62 23.82 -6.05
N GLY A 298 -13.05 22.77 -5.44
CA GLY A 298 -12.99 22.61 -4.00
C GLY A 298 -12.23 21.34 -3.60
N GLU A 299 -12.05 21.17 -2.31
CA GLU A 299 -11.32 20.07 -1.70
C GLU A 299 -11.92 19.72 -0.34
N SER A 300 -11.74 18.47 0.07
CA SER A 300 -12.11 17.97 1.39
C SER A 300 -10.88 17.39 2.06
N ALA A 301 -10.42 18.03 3.13
CA ALA A 301 -9.27 17.56 3.90
C ALA A 301 -9.57 16.27 4.66
N ASP A 302 -10.78 16.15 5.22
CA ASP A 302 -11.15 15.03 6.10
C ASP A 302 -12.03 13.99 5.40
N GLY A 303 -12.24 14.12 4.09
CA GLY A 303 -13.07 13.22 3.31
C GLY A 303 -14.57 13.42 3.52
N LYS A 304 -15.00 14.48 4.22
CA LYS A 304 -16.42 14.81 4.37
C LYS A 304 -17.03 15.36 3.10
N SER A 305 -18.35 15.40 3.07
CA SER A 305 -19.16 16.03 2.03
C SER A 305 -18.76 17.49 1.81
N ILE A 306 -18.65 17.90 0.55
CA ILE A 306 -18.45 19.31 0.17
C ILE A 306 -19.42 19.70 -0.93
N THR A 307 -19.78 20.99 -0.95
CA THR A 307 -20.53 21.60 -2.05
C THR A 307 -19.64 22.60 -2.78
N VAL A 308 -19.56 22.47 -4.09
CA VAL A 308 -18.78 23.34 -4.98
C VAL A 308 -19.66 23.98 -6.03
N SER A 309 -19.27 25.15 -6.54
CA SER A 309 -19.98 25.89 -7.58
C SER A 309 -19.15 25.97 -8.85
N GLY A 310 -19.82 25.89 -10.01
CA GLY A 310 -19.21 25.97 -11.33
C GLY A 310 -20.13 25.42 -12.41
N ASP A 311 -20.25 26.11 -13.54
CA ASP A 311 -21.01 25.67 -14.72
C ASP A 311 -20.04 25.06 -15.74
N TYR A 312 -19.93 23.73 -15.73
CA TYR A 312 -18.98 22.97 -16.53
C TYR A 312 -19.65 21.73 -17.11
N SER A 313 -19.16 21.27 -18.26
CA SER A 313 -19.69 20.07 -18.90
C SER A 313 -19.35 18.79 -18.12
N TYR A 314 -18.25 18.80 -17.37
CA TYR A 314 -17.73 17.64 -16.65
C TYR A 314 -17.26 18.01 -15.25
N TYR A 315 -17.52 17.12 -14.29
CA TYR A 315 -16.97 17.17 -12.95
C TYR A 315 -16.15 15.91 -12.68
N VAL A 316 -15.12 16.01 -11.86
CA VAL A 316 -14.26 14.89 -11.48
C VAL A 316 -14.05 14.95 -9.98
N ILE A 317 -14.42 13.88 -9.28
CA ILE A 317 -14.02 13.63 -7.89
C ILE A 317 -12.69 12.89 -7.98
N ALA A 318 -11.59 13.50 -7.58
CA ALA A 318 -10.26 12.91 -7.61
C ALA A 318 -9.79 12.70 -6.16
N SER A 319 -9.51 11.46 -5.79
CA SER A 319 -9.23 11.08 -4.41
C SER A 319 -7.73 10.80 -4.20
N HIS A 320 -7.17 11.31 -3.11
CA HIS A 320 -5.81 11.00 -2.65
C HIS A 320 -5.80 9.73 -1.78
N GLU A 321 -6.94 9.39 -1.19
CA GLU A 321 -7.17 8.17 -0.41
C GLU A 321 -8.57 7.59 -0.70
N PRO A 322 -8.87 6.33 -0.34
CA PRO A 322 -10.20 5.78 -0.51
C PRO A 322 -11.28 6.62 0.21
N VAL A 323 -12.25 7.13 -0.58
CA VAL A 323 -13.40 7.91 -0.10
C VAL A 323 -14.69 7.20 -0.46
N LEU A 324 -15.53 6.94 0.55
CA LEU A 324 -16.83 6.32 0.37
C LEU A 324 -17.90 7.37 0.04
N VAL A 325 -18.36 7.38 -1.20
CA VAL A 325 -19.35 8.30 -1.76
C VAL A 325 -20.73 7.61 -1.82
N ASP A 326 -21.70 8.16 -1.09
CA ASP A 326 -23.11 7.71 -1.05
C ASP A 326 -23.89 8.24 -2.26
N ALA A 327 -23.67 9.51 -2.61
CA ALA A 327 -24.37 10.15 -3.72
C ALA A 327 -23.64 11.39 -4.24
N VAL A 328 -24.02 11.82 -5.45
CA VAL A 328 -23.65 13.12 -5.99
C VAL A 328 -24.92 13.89 -6.33
N GLN A 329 -25.06 15.09 -5.79
CA GLN A 329 -26.22 15.96 -5.98
C GLN A 329 -25.82 17.22 -6.76
N GLY A 330 -26.61 17.62 -7.74
CA GLY A 330 -26.41 18.88 -8.45
C GLY A 330 -26.97 20.08 -7.70
N SER A 331 -26.61 21.29 -8.14
CA SER A 331 -27.14 22.54 -7.61
C SER A 331 -28.67 22.70 -7.76
N SER A 332 -29.33 21.92 -8.62
CA SER A 332 -30.79 21.88 -8.75
C SER A 332 -31.48 21.09 -7.61
N GLY A 333 -30.70 20.35 -6.81
CA GLY A 333 -31.20 19.39 -5.83
C GLY A 333 -31.39 17.98 -6.38
N ASP A 334 -31.29 17.79 -7.70
CA ASP A 334 -31.39 16.48 -8.33
C ASP A 334 -30.11 15.66 -8.14
N TYR A 335 -30.25 14.35 -8.02
CA TYR A 335 -29.12 13.44 -7.87
C TYR A 335 -28.61 12.92 -9.22
N TYR A 336 -27.35 12.50 -9.26
CA TYR A 336 -26.74 11.93 -10.46
C TYR A 336 -27.38 10.57 -10.78
N TYR A 337 -28.15 10.50 -11.87
CA TYR A 337 -28.75 9.26 -12.38
C TYR A 337 -28.17 8.85 -13.74
N TYR A 338 -27.84 7.57 -13.89
CA TYR A 338 -27.16 7.03 -15.07
C TYR A 338 -28.02 6.96 -16.35
N TYR A 339 -29.34 6.86 -16.22
CA TYR A 339 -30.23 6.40 -17.29
C TYR A 339 -30.23 7.25 -18.57
N TYR A 340 -29.66 8.45 -18.56
CA TYR A 340 -29.74 9.37 -19.68
C TYR A 340 -28.40 9.75 -20.35
N TYR A 341 -27.23 9.50 -19.75
CA TYR A 341 -26.03 10.27 -20.16
C TYR A 341 -24.71 9.55 -20.45
N GLY A 342 -24.59 8.21 -20.31
CA GLY A 342 -23.34 7.49 -20.69
C GLY A 342 -22.05 8.05 -20.07
N GLY A 343 -22.19 8.82 -18.99
CA GLY A 343 -21.27 9.90 -18.63
C GLY A 343 -20.38 9.62 -17.43
N LEU A 344 -20.57 8.50 -16.75
CA LEU A 344 -19.66 8.11 -15.68
C LEU A 344 -18.44 7.39 -16.23
N SER A 345 -17.25 7.76 -15.77
CA SER A 345 -16.02 7.00 -15.99
C SER A 345 -15.16 7.06 -14.75
N THR A 346 -14.50 5.95 -14.46
CA THR A 346 -13.81 5.76 -13.19
C THR A 346 -12.46 5.11 -13.43
N GLY A 347 -11.49 5.43 -12.57
CA GLY A 347 -10.23 4.72 -12.38
C GLY A 347 -10.03 4.54 -10.89
N GLY A 348 -9.62 3.35 -10.44
CA GLY A 348 -9.52 3.05 -9.00
C GLY A 348 -10.83 3.33 -8.24
N THR A 349 -11.98 2.89 -8.77
CA THR A 349 -13.28 3.06 -8.08
C THR A 349 -14.03 1.74 -8.03
N GLU A 350 -14.47 1.37 -6.83
CA GLU A 350 -15.27 0.18 -6.58
C GLU A 350 -16.73 0.53 -6.38
N ASN A 351 -17.63 -0.40 -6.73
CA ASN A 351 -19.07 -0.23 -6.54
C ASN A 351 -19.61 1.12 -7.04
N TRP A 352 -19.04 1.62 -8.14
CA TRP A 352 -19.35 2.95 -8.69
C TRP A 352 -20.84 3.21 -8.99
N ASN A 353 -21.65 2.16 -9.07
CA ASN A 353 -23.10 2.30 -9.24
C ASN A 353 -23.78 2.87 -8.00
N GLU A 354 -23.17 2.76 -6.83
CA GLU A 354 -23.79 3.08 -5.55
C GLU A 354 -23.81 4.59 -5.28
N MET A 355 -22.89 5.39 -5.86
CA MET A 355 -22.95 6.87 -5.80
C MET A 355 -24.09 7.51 -6.64
N LYS A 356 -25.01 6.69 -7.17
CA LYS A 356 -26.08 7.14 -8.06
C LYS A 356 -27.41 7.23 -7.32
N GLY A 357 -28.13 8.28 -7.63
CA GLY A 357 -29.45 8.53 -7.05
C GLY A 357 -29.38 9.08 -5.64
N GLU A 358 -30.48 8.92 -4.90
CA GLU A 358 -30.60 9.44 -3.54
C GLU A 358 -29.67 8.68 -2.57
N PRO A 359 -29.12 9.36 -1.54
CA PRO A 359 -28.33 8.73 -0.49
C PRO A 359 -29.08 7.54 0.12
N ASN A 360 -28.44 6.38 0.13
CA ASN A 360 -29.04 5.14 0.61
C ASN A 360 -28.12 4.38 1.58
N SER A 361 -26.95 4.95 1.91
CA SER A 361 -25.91 4.35 2.76
C SER A 361 -25.31 3.06 2.21
N VAL A 362 -25.35 2.92 0.88
CA VAL A 362 -24.53 2.00 0.09
C VAL A 362 -23.57 2.88 -0.71
N TYR A 363 -22.27 2.58 -0.64
CA TYR A 363 -21.25 3.52 -1.06
C TYR A 363 -20.47 3.01 -2.26
N ALA A 364 -20.13 3.93 -3.16
CA ALA A 364 -19.03 3.73 -4.09
C ALA A 364 -17.73 4.15 -3.40
N GLN A 365 -16.66 3.38 -3.54
CA GLN A 365 -15.35 3.78 -3.07
C GLN A 365 -14.59 4.44 -4.21
N VAL A 366 -14.31 5.73 -4.12
CA VAL A 366 -13.44 6.45 -5.07
C VAL A 366 -12.04 6.46 -4.46
N GLY A 367 -11.09 5.84 -5.15
CA GLY A 367 -9.75 5.54 -4.63
C GLY A 367 -9.58 4.07 -4.30
N THR A 368 -8.42 3.51 -4.63
CA THR A 368 -7.97 2.18 -4.17
C THR A 368 -6.64 2.32 -3.45
N ILE A 369 -6.44 1.52 -2.40
CA ILE A 369 -5.13 1.42 -1.74
C ILE A 369 -4.13 0.83 -2.75
N GLY A 370 -2.92 1.38 -2.82
CA GLY A 370 -1.85 0.82 -3.66
C GLY A 370 -1.68 1.43 -5.06
N PHE A 371 -2.14 2.66 -5.30
CA PHE A 371 -1.78 3.39 -6.53
C PHE A 371 -0.59 4.34 -6.26
N ASP A 372 0.39 4.31 -7.15
CA ASP A 372 1.68 5.05 -7.14
C ASP A 372 1.56 6.52 -7.65
N GLY A 373 0.33 7.02 -7.77
CA GLY A 373 0.03 8.32 -8.35
C GLY A 373 -0.34 9.39 -7.33
N SER A 374 -0.36 10.65 -7.79
CA SER A 374 -0.88 11.78 -7.00
C SER A 374 -2.36 11.65 -6.65
N PHE A 375 -3.13 10.80 -7.35
CA PHE A 375 -4.49 10.42 -6.96
C PHE A 375 -4.64 8.90 -7.05
N CYS A 376 -5.18 8.30 -5.99
CA CYS A 376 -5.42 6.86 -5.89
C CYS A 376 -6.70 6.40 -6.61
N GLY A 377 -7.51 7.35 -7.11
CA GLY A 377 -8.67 7.07 -7.94
C GLY A 377 -9.46 8.32 -8.32
N PHE A 378 -10.42 8.14 -9.22
CA PHE A 378 -11.30 9.22 -9.63
C PHE A 378 -12.67 8.73 -10.12
N ALA A 379 -13.68 9.58 -9.97
CA ALA A 379 -14.99 9.45 -10.59
C ALA A 379 -15.33 10.69 -11.41
N ARG A 380 -15.36 10.53 -12.73
CA ARG A 380 -15.72 11.57 -13.70
C ARG A 380 -17.21 11.49 -14.02
N LEU A 381 -17.92 12.61 -13.93
CA LEU A 381 -19.35 12.78 -14.17
C LEU A 381 -19.62 13.72 -15.36
N THR A 382 -20.59 13.40 -16.21
CA THR A 382 -21.14 14.36 -17.20
C THR A 382 -22.21 15.21 -16.53
N ASN A 383 -22.08 16.53 -16.60
CA ASN A 383 -23.14 17.42 -16.15
C ASN A 383 -24.43 17.18 -16.97
N PRO A 384 -25.59 16.90 -16.33
CA PRO A 384 -26.84 16.67 -17.05
C PRO A 384 -27.42 17.92 -17.75
N GLY A 385 -26.79 19.10 -17.57
CA GLY A 385 -26.99 20.29 -18.40
C GLY A 385 -27.53 21.50 -17.65
N ASP A 386 -27.92 21.35 -16.39
CA ASP A 386 -28.49 22.41 -15.54
C ASP A 386 -27.76 22.58 -14.21
N TRP A 387 -26.70 21.81 -13.96
CA TRP A 387 -25.91 21.95 -12.74
C TRP A 387 -24.93 23.11 -12.88
N THR A 388 -24.99 24.03 -11.91
CA THR A 388 -24.04 25.12 -11.71
C THR A 388 -23.15 24.85 -10.49
N GLY A 389 -23.08 23.59 -10.07
CA GLY A 389 -22.38 23.12 -8.88
C GLY A 389 -22.75 21.68 -8.55
N LEU A 390 -21.97 21.04 -7.69
CA LEU A 390 -22.31 19.74 -7.13
C LEU A 390 -22.02 19.68 -5.63
N THR A 391 -22.68 18.74 -4.98
CA THR A 391 -22.41 18.26 -3.64
C THR A 391 -21.98 16.80 -3.74
N VAL A 392 -20.78 16.49 -3.25
CA VAL A 392 -20.32 15.11 -3.03
C VAL A 392 -20.79 14.70 -1.66
N ILE A 393 -21.58 13.62 -1.55
CA ILE A 393 -22.13 13.13 -0.28
C ILE A 393 -21.38 11.86 0.12
N THR A 394 -20.69 11.89 1.26
CA THR A 394 -19.81 10.80 1.72
C THR A 394 -20.38 10.04 2.92
N ASN A 395 -19.79 8.88 3.26
CA ASN A 395 -20.14 8.11 4.46
C ASN A 395 -19.79 8.81 5.78
N LEU A 396 -18.83 9.74 5.74
CA LEU A 396 -18.41 10.53 6.90
C LEU A 396 -19.50 11.53 7.26
N LYS A 397 -20.53 11.01 7.92
CA LYS A 397 -21.56 11.77 8.61
C LYS A 397 -20.97 12.30 9.90
N CYS A 398 -21.53 13.39 10.39
CA CYS A 398 -21.19 13.93 11.70
C CYS A 398 -21.33 12.80 12.72
N SER A 399 -20.33 12.60 13.58
CA SER A 399 -20.36 11.55 14.61
C SER A 399 -21.64 11.63 15.45
N GLU A 400 -22.18 12.84 15.59
CA GLU A 400 -23.54 13.11 16.05
C GLU A 400 -24.18 14.18 15.16
N PRO A 401 -25.47 14.03 14.78
CA PRO A 401 -26.22 15.10 14.09
C PRO A 401 -26.20 16.37 14.94
N LEU A 402 -25.60 17.44 14.43
CA LEU A 402 -25.62 18.71 15.13
C LEU A 402 -27.01 19.34 14.97
N VAL A 403 -27.70 19.54 16.09
CA VAL A 403 -28.99 20.23 16.07
C VAL A 403 -28.78 21.65 15.53
N GLY A 404 -29.29 21.93 14.33
CA GLY A 404 -29.16 23.22 13.66
C GLY A 404 -28.15 23.24 12.51
N ASP A 405 -27.47 22.13 12.23
CA ASP A 405 -26.79 21.90 10.95
C ASP A 405 -27.86 21.57 9.91
N LEU A 406 -28.22 22.58 9.12
CA LEU A 406 -29.32 22.50 8.15
C LEU A 406 -28.82 22.16 6.74
N ASP A 407 -27.53 22.36 6.45
CA ASP A 407 -26.92 22.00 5.16
C ASP A 407 -26.16 20.66 5.18
N GLY A 408 -25.95 20.07 6.35
CA GLY A 408 -25.30 18.77 6.52
C GLY A 408 -23.78 18.80 6.42
N ASP A 409 -23.14 19.97 6.60
CA ASP A 409 -21.68 20.14 6.53
C ASP A 409 -20.93 19.78 7.83
N CYS A 410 -21.66 19.29 8.85
CA CYS A 410 -21.15 18.98 10.18
C CYS A 410 -20.61 20.18 10.94
N ARG A 411 -21.11 21.36 10.64
CA ARG A 411 -20.88 22.61 11.37
C ARG A 411 -22.24 23.27 11.61
N VAL A 412 -22.25 24.22 12.53
CA VAL A 412 -23.39 25.15 12.68
C VAL A 412 -22.83 26.54 12.48
N ASN A 413 -23.06 27.10 11.31
CA ASN A 413 -22.45 28.33 10.85
C ASN A 413 -23.49 29.34 10.29
N LEU A 414 -23.03 30.40 9.63
CA LEU A 414 -23.94 31.44 9.12
C LEU A 414 -24.80 30.97 7.94
N THR A 415 -24.36 29.95 7.20
CA THR A 415 -25.13 29.30 6.14
C THR A 415 -26.36 28.61 6.72
N ASP A 416 -26.18 27.81 7.77
CA ASP A 416 -27.29 27.18 8.49
C ASP A 416 -28.27 28.22 9.05
N PHE A 417 -27.72 29.30 9.64
CA PHE A 417 -28.53 30.38 10.16
C PHE A 417 -29.35 31.06 9.03
N ALA A 418 -28.75 31.27 7.87
CA ALA A 418 -29.44 31.85 6.71
C ALA A 418 -30.55 30.92 6.20
N MET A 419 -30.32 29.61 6.11
CA MET A 419 -31.33 28.62 5.75
C MET A 419 -32.48 28.57 6.76
N MET A 420 -32.15 28.63 8.05
CA MET A 420 -33.14 28.73 9.12
C MET A 420 -33.98 29.99 8.97
N ALA A 421 -33.33 31.14 8.74
CA ALA A 421 -34.01 32.43 8.58
C ALA A 421 -34.89 32.47 7.33
N GLU A 422 -34.43 31.93 6.20
CA GLU A 422 -35.21 31.81 4.97
C GLU A 422 -36.45 30.94 5.21
N ASN A 423 -36.28 29.78 5.85
CA ASN A 423 -37.39 28.89 6.18
C ASN A 423 -38.36 29.49 7.20
N TRP A 424 -37.88 30.34 8.12
CA TRP A 424 -38.74 31.12 9.01
C TRP A 424 -39.61 32.10 8.19
N LEU A 425 -39.04 32.76 7.19
CA LEU A 425 -39.78 33.69 6.33
C LEU A 425 -40.75 32.98 5.37
N LYS A 426 -40.59 31.68 5.12
CA LYS A 426 -41.56 30.88 4.36
C LYS A 426 -42.82 30.67 5.19
N CYS A 427 -43.93 31.26 4.74
CA CYS A 427 -45.20 31.06 5.40
C CYS A 427 -45.75 29.66 5.13
N ASN A 428 -45.88 28.87 6.20
CA ASN A 428 -46.37 27.49 6.17
C ASN A 428 -47.85 27.36 6.61
N LEU A 429 -48.63 28.44 6.54
CA LEU A 429 -50.06 28.40 6.87
C LEU A 429 -50.88 27.90 5.67
N VAL A 430 -51.88 27.05 5.95
CA VAL A 430 -52.89 26.61 4.98
C VAL A 430 -54.25 27.18 5.38
N PRO A 431 -54.97 27.92 4.49
CA PRO A 431 -54.58 28.26 3.11
C PRO A 431 -53.44 29.28 3.06
N GLN A 432 -52.70 29.31 1.95
CA GLN A 432 -51.60 30.27 1.73
C GLN A 432 -52.05 31.73 1.90
N SER A 433 -53.34 32.03 1.71
CA SER A 433 -53.92 33.36 1.94
C SER A 433 -53.94 33.79 3.41
N ALA A 434 -53.59 32.90 4.34
CA ALA A 434 -53.38 33.23 5.76
C ALA A 434 -51.98 33.85 6.00
N CYS A 435 -51.12 33.82 4.98
CA CYS A 435 -49.85 34.52 4.90
C CYS A 435 -50.12 35.93 4.38
N TRP A 436 -49.86 36.93 5.19
CA TRP A 436 -50.38 38.30 5.09
C TRP A 436 -49.51 39.21 4.22
#